data_AF-A0A7S2LY91-F1
#
_entry.id   AF-A0A7S2LY91-F1
#
_cell.length_a   1.000
_cell.length_b   1.000
_cell.length_c   1.000
_cell.angle_alpha   90.00
_cell.angle_beta   90.00
_cell.angle_gamma   90.00
#
_symmetry.space_group_name_H-M   'P 1'
#
loop_
_entity.id
_entity.type
_entity.pdbx_description
1 polymer ?
#
loop_
_entity_poly.entity_id
_entity_poly.type
_entity_poly.pdbx_seq_one_letter_code
_entity_poly.pdbx_strand_id
1 'polypeptide(L)'
;MTDQQVAHFTEVFNRNRATLALFSKCSTKDELDVVRDAFFLGMASQLCPNEYEAMRESLITDDTAFDAIASSINTDKGLETTVTAARASPHWLDLVTAVHAVSSTVGSDLDGIWNTLEKGRMEWLGAVTSAHPLKVILKEALNKDKNKTRRDEVDMKMVYIYALSLSIESLANESEAWRKVVKMKNKANPLHDYNADLWDPRKEEWRPLDLGVQEAAERGGSSFQAAWDA
;
A
#
# COMPACT_ATOMS: atom_id res chain seq x y z
N MET A 1 12.54 -25.69 -18.18
CA MET A 1 11.38 -25.40 -17.32
C MET A 1 10.28 -26.37 -17.69
N THR A 2 9.76 -27.14 -16.74
CA THR A 2 8.61 -28.03 -16.99
C THR A 2 7.31 -27.33 -16.58
N ASP A 3 6.20 -27.62 -17.25
CA ASP A 3 4.88 -27.06 -16.90
C ASP A 3 4.49 -27.38 -15.45
N GLN A 4 4.99 -28.50 -14.92
CA GLN A 4 4.80 -28.90 -13.53
C GLN A 4 5.50 -27.96 -12.54
N GLN A 5 6.69 -27.44 -12.86
CA GLN A 5 7.40 -26.47 -12.01
C GLN A 5 6.65 -25.13 -11.94
N VAL A 6 6.12 -24.66 -13.08
CA VAL A 6 5.33 -23.42 -13.15
C VAL A 6 4.02 -23.57 -12.38
N ALA A 7 3.33 -24.70 -12.54
CA ALA A 7 2.09 -24.99 -11.83
C ALA A 7 2.30 -25.03 -10.32
N HIS A 8 3.37 -25.70 -9.85
CA HIS A 8 3.69 -25.78 -8.44
C HIS A 8 4.04 -24.41 -7.85
N PHE A 9 4.89 -23.61 -8.51
CA PHE A 9 5.20 -22.25 -8.07
C PHE A 9 3.93 -21.40 -7.96
N THR A 10 3.07 -21.44 -8.99
CA THR A 10 1.82 -20.68 -9.03
C THR A 10 0.88 -21.08 -7.89
N GLU A 11 0.79 -22.36 -7.58
CA GLU A 11 0.02 -22.86 -6.44
C GLU A 11 0.56 -22.31 -5.11
N VAL A 12 1.88 -22.41 -4.87
CA VAL A 12 2.51 -21.91 -3.64
C VAL A 12 2.36 -20.39 -3.52
N PHE A 13 2.54 -19.65 -4.61
CA PHE A 13 2.30 -18.21 -4.65
C PHE A 13 0.85 -17.90 -4.24
N ASN A 14 -0.12 -18.58 -4.84
CA ASN A 14 -1.55 -18.37 -4.55
C ASN A 14 -1.91 -18.71 -3.10
N ARG A 15 -1.35 -19.77 -2.52
CA ARG A 15 -1.54 -20.12 -1.10
C ARG A 15 -1.07 -19.01 -0.15
N ASN A 16 -0.04 -18.24 -0.56
CA ASN A 16 0.52 -17.16 0.25
C ASN A 16 -0.04 -15.76 -0.09
N ARG A 17 -1.04 -15.66 -0.98
CA ARG A 17 -1.65 -14.36 -1.35
C ARG A 17 -2.30 -13.62 -0.18
N ALA A 18 -2.80 -14.33 0.83
CA ALA A 18 -3.38 -13.71 2.01
C ALA A 18 -2.33 -12.90 2.80
N THR A 19 -1.10 -13.42 2.91
CA THR A 19 0.04 -12.69 3.50
C THR A 19 0.38 -11.49 2.65
N LEU A 20 0.50 -11.65 1.33
CA LEU A 20 0.81 -10.54 0.42
C LEU A 20 -0.24 -9.42 0.53
N ALA A 21 -1.52 -9.74 0.66
CA ALA A 21 -2.61 -8.78 0.79
C ALA A 21 -2.52 -7.90 2.05
N LEU A 22 -1.72 -8.28 3.06
CA LEU A 22 -1.48 -7.46 4.25
C LEU A 22 -0.78 -6.13 3.94
N PHE A 23 -0.12 -5.99 2.77
CA PHE A 23 0.51 -4.73 2.35
C PHE A 23 -0.46 -3.52 2.42
N SER A 24 -1.74 -3.78 2.15
CA SER A 24 -2.83 -2.78 2.18
C SER A 24 -3.09 -2.19 3.57
N LYS A 25 -2.65 -2.88 4.63
CA LYS A 25 -2.79 -2.47 6.03
C LYS A 25 -1.55 -1.78 6.57
N CYS A 26 -0.41 -1.89 5.89
CA CYS A 26 0.84 -1.31 6.35
C CYS A 26 0.80 0.22 6.32
N SER A 27 1.33 0.87 7.34
CA SER A 27 1.43 2.32 7.46
C SER A 27 2.87 2.82 7.33
N THR A 28 3.85 1.91 7.31
CA THR A 28 5.28 2.22 7.21
C THR A 28 5.98 1.29 6.23
N LYS A 29 7.20 1.68 5.81
CA LYS A 29 8.07 0.82 5.00
C LYS A 29 8.52 -0.43 5.77
N ASP A 30 8.77 -0.30 7.07
CA ASP A 30 9.20 -1.44 7.89
C ASP A 30 8.10 -2.52 7.98
N GLU A 31 6.84 -2.10 8.14
CA GLU A 31 5.70 -3.03 8.11
C GLU A 31 5.54 -3.70 6.75
N LEU A 32 5.79 -2.98 5.65
CA LEU A 32 5.81 -3.54 4.31
C LEU A 32 6.92 -4.60 4.18
N ASP A 33 8.14 -4.27 4.61
CA ASP A 33 9.25 -5.22 4.58
C ASP A 33 8.94 -6.48 5.40
N VAL A 34 8.25 -6.36 6.54
CA VAL A 34 7.78 -7.51 7.34
C VAL A 34 6.81 -8.39 6.54
N VAL A 35 5.84 -7.80 5.86
CA VAL A 35 4.88 -8.54 5.01
C VAL A 35 5.57 -9.24 3.85
N ARG A 36 6.53 -8.59 3.19
CA ARG A 36 7.35 -9.19 2.12
C ARG A 36 8.07 -10.44 2.61
N ASP A 37 8.75 -10.30 3.74
CA ASP A 37 9.63 -11.35 4.23
C ASP A 37 8.82 -12.51 4.81
N ALA A 38 7.66 -12.23 5.41
CA ALA A 38 6.68 -13.25 5.77
C ALA A 38 6.16 -14.00 4.53
N PHE A 39 5.91 -13.30 3.43
CA PHE A 39 5.48 -13.89 2.17
C PHE A 39 6.58 -14.81 1.59
N PHE A 40 7.83 -14.37 1.57
CA PHE A 40 8.96 -15.20 1.13
C PHE A 40 9.18 -16.41 2.03
N LEU A 41 9.06 -16.25 3.34
CA LEU A 41 9.14 -17.36 4.29
C LEU A 41 8.05 -18.41 4.03
N GLY A 42 6.81 -17.96 3.80
CA GLY A 42 5.69 -18.82 3.44
C GLY A 42 5.88 -19.55 2.10
N MET A 43 6.48 -18.89 1.12
CA MET A 43 6.85 -19.53 -0.16
C MET A 43 7.98 -20.56 0.02
N ALA A 44 9.03 -20.22 0.75
CA ALA A 44 10.20 -21.07 0.98
C ALA A 44 9.83 -22.40 1.64
N SER A 45 8.86 -22.40 2.56
CA SER A 45 8.38 -23.62 3.23
C SER A 45 7.94 -24.76 2.29
N GLN A 46 7.56 -24.41 1.05
CA GLN A 46 7.11 -25.39 0.05
C GLN A 46 8.07 -25.48 -1.14
N LEU A 47 8.69 -24.36 -1.56
CA LEU A 47 9.57 -24.33 -2.73
C LEU A 47 11.02 -24.69 -2.42
N CYS A 48 11.49 -24.37 -1.21
CA CYS A 48 12.88 -24.47 -0.78
C CYS A 48 12.96 -25.13 0.62
N PRO A 49 12.47 -26.37 0.79
CA PRO A 49 12.28 -26.98 2.10
C PRO A 49 13.60 -27.16 2.87
N ASN A 50 14.73 -27.37 2.18
CA ASN A 50 16.02 -27.54 2.84
C ASN A 50 16.49 -26.24 3.50
N GLU A 51 16.43 -25.14 2.75
CA GLU A 51 16.81 -23.81 3.23
C GLU A 51 15.82 -23.32 4.31
N TYR A 52 14.54 -23.62 4.14
CA TYR A 52 13.52 -23.35 5.15
C TYR A 52 13.77 -24.11 6.45
N GLU A 53 14.05 -25.41 6.40
CA GLU A 53 14.33 -26.20 7.62
C GLU A 53 15.63 -25.77 8.29
N ALA A 54 16.69 -25.44 7.54
CA ALA A 54 17.92 -24.90 8.12
C ALA A 54 17.68 -23.57 8.87
N MET A 55 16.90 -22.66 8.27
CA MET A 55 16.48 -21.44 8.95
C MET A 55 15.62 -21.77 10.18
N ARG A 56 14.63 -22.66 10.06
CA ARG A 56 13.73 -23.02 11.16
C ARG A 56 14.48 -23.65 12.33
N GLU A 57 15.43 -24.53 12.08
CA GLU A 57 16.27 -25.16 13.10
C GLU A 57 17.09 -24.10 13.85
N SER A 58 17.64 -23.10 13.16
CA SER A 58 18.35 -22.00 13.82
C SER A 58 17.45 -21.17 14.74
N LEU A 59 16.16 -21.01 14.41
CA LEU A 59 15.20 -20.28 15.26
C LEU A 59 14.76 -21.08 16.49
N ILE A 60 14.77 -22.41 16.39
CA ILE A 60 14.41 -23.30 17.51
C ILE A 60 15.59 -23.49 18.47
N THR A 61 16.82 -23.45 17.95
CA THR A 61 18.04 -23.69 18.74
C THR A 61 18.61 -22.42 19.38
N ASP A 62 18.23 -21.23 18.90
CA ASP A 62 18.48 -19.97 19.59
C ASP A 62 17.38 -19.71 20.63
N ASP A 63 17.69 -19.93 21.90
CA ASP A 63 16.77 -19.71 23.03
C ASP A 63 16.15 -18.29 23.02
N THR A 64 16.91 -17.27 22.58
CA THR A 64 16.42 -15.88 22.54
C THR A 64 15.34 -15.73 21.47
N ALA A 65 15.60 -16.27 20.28
CA ALA A 65 14.64 -16.24 19.17
C ALA A 65 13.40 -17.08 19.51
N PHE A 66 13.61 -18.28 20.05
CA PHE A 66 12.52 -19.19 20.41
C PHE A 66 11.59 -18.56 21.45
N ASP A 67 12.13 -18.02 22.55
CA ASP A 67 11.33 -17.39 23.61
C ASP A 67 10.57 -16.15 23.10
N ALA A 68 11.21 -15.34 22.26
CA ALA A 68 10.56 -14.17 21.65
C ALA A 68 9.38 -14.58 20.75
N ILE A 69 9.56 -15.63 19.92
CA ILE A 69 8.49 -16.14 19.06
C ILE A 69 7.37 -16.77 19.90
N ALA A 70 7.72 -17.64 20.85
CA ALA A 70 6.75 -18.35 21.68
C ALA A 70 5.88 -17.40 22.50
N SER A 71 6.47 -16.32 23.03
CA SER A 71 5.75 -15.30 23.80
C SER A 71 4.87 -14.38 22.93
N SER A 72 5.12 -14.29 21.62
CA SER A 72 4.42 -13.37 20.72
C SER A 72 3.44 -14.01 19.74
N ILE A 73 3.40 -15.35 19.64
CA ILE A 73 2.67 -16.09 18.58
C ILE A 73 1.17 -15.77 18.47
N ASN A 74 0.53 -15.38 19.58
CA ASN A 74 -0.89 -15.02 19.65
C ASN A 74 -1.12 -13.52 19.91
N THR A 75 -0.14 -12.69 19.57
CA THR A 75 -0.19 -11.23 19.71
C THR A 75 -0.17 -10.57 18.34
N ASP A 76 -0.58 -9.30 18.27
CA ASP A 76 -0.50 -8.50 17.05
C ASP A 76 0.93 -8.36 16.50
N LYS A 77 1.95 -8.61 17.34
CA LYS A 77 3.38 -8.58 16.99
C LYS A 77 3.98 -9.94 16.64
N GLY A 78 3.20 -11.02 16.65
CA GLY A 78 3.72 -12.37 16.39
C GLY A 78 4.39 -12.50 15.03
N LEU A 79 3.79 -11.90 14.00
CA LEU A 79 4.36 -11.90 12.65
C LEU A 79 5.68 -11.12 12.58
N GLU A 80 5.69 -9.88 13.09
CA GLU A 80 6.86 -9.00 13.13
C GLU A 80 8.01 -9.66 13.90
N THR A 81 7.70 -10.28 15.04
CA THR A 81 8.69 -10.96 15.88
C THR A 81 9.28 -12.17 15.16
N THR A 82 8.45 -12.98 14.51
CA THR A 82 8.89 -14.14 13.71
C THR A 82 9.80 -13.71 12.56
N VAL A 83 9.42 -12.67 11.82
CA VAL A 83 10.23 -12.15 10.71
C VAL A 83 11.53 -11.54 11.19
N THR A 84 11.50 -10.82 12.31
CA THR A 84 12.71 -10.23 12.91
C THR A 84 13.71 -11.31 13.32
N ALA A 85 13.23 -12.37 13.96
CA ALA A 85 14.05 -13.53 14.31
C ALA A 85 14.58 -14.23 13.06
N ALA A 86 13.72 -14.46 12.05
CA ALA A 86 14.11 -15.06 10.77
C ALA A 86 15.22 -14.27 10.08
N ARG A 87 15.13 -12.93 10.01
CA ARG A 87 16.15 -12.05 9.44
C ARG A 87 17.49 -12.10 10.18
N ALA A 88 17.47 -12.36 11.48
CA ALA A 88 18.67 -12.49 12.29
C ALA A 88 19.36 -13.86 12.12
N SER A 89 18.66 -14.85 11.56
CA SER A 89 19.23 -16.17 11.28
C SER A 89 20.37 -16.07 10.26
N PRO A 90 21.47 -16.84 10.45
CA PRO A 90 22.53 -16.93 9.44
C PRO A 90 22.06 -17.52 8.10
N HIS A 91 20.92 -18.23 8.09
CA HIS A 91 20.37 -18.89 6.91
C HIS A 91 19.36 -18.04 6.13
N TRP A 92 19.04 -16.82 6.60
CA TRP A 92 18.06 -15.95 5.96
C TRP A 92 18.39 -15.64 4.50
N LEU A 93 19.65 -15.27 4.24
CA LEU A 93 20.09 -14.88 2.91
C LEU A 93 20.03 -16.06 1.93
N ASP A 94 20.42 -17.25 2.38
CA ASP A 94 20.38 -18.47 1.56
C ASP A 94 18.94 -18.83 1.18
N LEU A 95 18.01 -18.73 2.14
CA LEU A 95 16.59 -18.97 1.94
C LEU A 95 15.98 -18.01 0.91
N VAL A 96 16.20 -16.71 1.07
CA VAL A 96 15.69 -15.70 0.13
C VAL A 96 16.30 -15.93 -1.26
N THR A 97 17.61 -16.18 -1.34
CA THR A 97 18.30 -16.47 -2.60
C THR A 97 17.70 -17.68 -3.32
N ALA A 98 17.38 -18.75 -2.59
CA ALA A 98 16.74 -19.94 -3.15
C ALA A 98 15.34 -19.63 -3.72
N VAL A 99 14.52 -18.85 -3.00
CA VAL A 99 13.18 -18.42 -3.49
C VAL A 99 13.30 -17.62 -4.80
N HIS A 100 14.24 -16.66 -4.88
CA HIS A 100 14.47 -15.88 -6.09
C HIS A 100 15.01 -16.74 -7.25
N ALA A 101 15.84 -17.74 -6.97
CA ALA A 101 16.32 -18.67 -7.99
C ALA A 101 15.17 -19.51 -8.57
N VAL A 102 14.26 -20.00 -7.73
CA VAL A 102 13.06 -20.72 -8.18
C VAL A 102 12.14 -19.81 -8.99
N SER A 103 11.90 -18.59 -8.51
CA SER A 103 11.11 -17.56 -9.21
C SER A 103 11.67 -17.25 -10.60
N SER A 104 12.99 -17.02 -10.69
CA SER A 104 13.68 -16.76 -11.96
C SER A 104 13.58 -17.95 -12.93
N THR A 105 13.65 -19.17 -12.41
CA THR A 105 13.54 -20.40 -13.21
C THR A 105 12.16 -20.55 -13.87
N VAL A 106 11.10 -20.07 -13.21
CA VAL A 106 9.73 -20.08 -13.75
C VAL A 106 9.36 -18.80 -14.49
N GLY A 107 10.29 -17.86 -14.65
CA GLY A 107 10.05 -16.56 -15.31
C GLY A 107 9.13 -15.62 -14.52
N SER A 108 9.04 -15.79 -13.19
CA SER A 108 8.29 -14.89 -12.32
C SER A 108 9.13 -13.68 -11.95
N ASP A 109 8.53 -12.50 -11.96
CA ASP A 109 9.14 -11.25 -11.49
C ASP A 109 8.63 -10.90 -10.08
N LEU A 110 9.08 -11.67 -9.07
CA LEU A 110 8.67 -11.42 -7.67
C LEU A 110 9.09 -10.02 -7.19
N ASP A 111 10.28 -9.56 -7.60
CA ASP A 111 10.78 -8.23 -7.26
C ASP A 111 9.91 -7.13 -7.86
N GLY A 112 9.54 -7.24 -9.14
CA GLY A 112 8.63 -6.30 -9.78
C GLY A 112 7.24 -6.28 -9.15
N ILE A 113 6.69 -7.45 -8.78
CA ILE A 113 5.42 -7.53 -8.05
C ILE A 113 5.51 -6.78 -6.72
N TRP A 114 6.52 -7.08 -5.91
CA TRP A 114 6.67 -6.43 -4.60
C TRP A 114 6.91 -4.92 -4.73
N ASN A 115 7.84 -4.51 -5.61
CA ASN A 115 8.16 -3.11 -5.84
C ASN A 115 6.93 -2.30 -6.27
N THR A 116 6.05 -2.90 -7.08
CA THR A 116 4.79 -2.26 -7.50
C THR A 116 3.85 -2.03 -6.30
N LEU A 117 3.69 -3.04 -5.44
CA LEU A 117 2.85 -2.95 -4.23
C LEU A 117 3.42 -1.94 -3.24
N GLU A 118 4.73 -2.00 -2.96
CA GLU A 118 5.42 -1.10 -2.06
C GLU A 118 5.31 0.36 -2.54
N LYS A 119 5.65 0.61 -3.81
CA LYS A 119 5.57 1.95 -4.40
C LYS A 119 4.14 2.49 -4.36
N GLY A 120 3.16 1.68 -4.76
CA GLY A 120 1.75 2.05 -4.73
C GLY A 120 1.28 2.41 -3.33
N ARG A 121 1.66 1.61 -2.33
CA ARG A 121 1.29 1.88 -0.93
C ARG A 121 1.93 3.15 -0.39
N MET A 122 3.23 3.34 -0.62
CA MET A 122 3.95 4.51 -0.10
C MET A 122 3.50 5.81 -0.77
N GLU A 123 3.23 5.79 -2.07
CA GLU A 123 2.65 6.92 -2.80
C GLU A 123 1.28 7.31 -2.22
N TRP A 124 0.40 6.32 -2.01
CA TRP A 124 -0.93 6.56 -1.46
C TRP A 124 -0.89 7.11 -0.03
N LEU A 125 -0.07 6.53 0.85
CA LEU A 125 0.11 7.02 2.22
C LEU A 125 0.67 8.43 2.27
N GLY A 126 1.61 8.75 1.37
CA GLY A 126 2.14 10.10 1.21
C GLY A 126 1.06 11.10 0.82
N ALA A 127 0.19 10.74 -0.12
CA ALA A 127 -0.93 11.58 -0.54
C ALA A 127 -1.96 11.80 0.56
N VAL A 128 -2.38 10.73 1.25
CA VAL A 128 -3.35 10.82 2.36
C VAL A 128 -2.80 11.67 3.50
N THR A 129 -1.54 11.46 3.88
CA THR A 129 -0.88 12.26 4.94
C THR A 129 -0.81 13.74 4.56
N SER A 130 -0.42 14.04 3.32
CA SER A 130 -0.29 15.42 2.83
C SER A 130 -1.64 16.14 2.74
N ALA A 131 -2.69 15.44 2.34
CA ALA A 131 -4.04 15.98 2.22
C ALA A 131 -4.83 15.98 3.55
N HIS A 132 -4.32 15.32 4.60
CA HIS A 132 -5.03 15.16 5.87
C HIS A 132 -5.45 16.48 6.54
N PRO A 133 -4.60 17.53 6.64
CA PRO A 133 -5.00 18.79 7.25
C PRO A 133 -6.21 19.42 6.54
N LEU A 134 -6.25 19.34 5.21
CA LEU A 134 -7.39 19.84 4.44
C LEU A 134 -8.64 19.00 4.66
N LYS A 135 -8.52 17.66 4.70
CA LYS A 135 -9.65 16.77 5.01
C LYS A 135 -10.30 17.14 6.35
N VAL A 136 -9.50 17.40 7.39
CA VAL A 136 -10.01 17.78 8.72
C VAL A 136 -10.81 19.09 8.64
N ILE A 137 -10.27 20.12 7.98
CA ILE A 137 -10.95 21.41 7.80
C ILE A 137 -12.30 21.22 7.07
N LEU A 138 -12.32 20.44 5.98
CA LEU A 138 -13.54 20.17 5.21
C LEU A 138 -14.59 19.42 6.04
N LYS A 139 -14.21 18.32 6.71
CA LYS A 139 -15.12 17.55 7.57
C LYS A 139 -15.68 18.38 8.72
N GLU A 140 -14.85 19.21 9.35
CA GLU A 140 -15.31 20.12 10.40
C GLU A 140 -16.32 21.14 9.90
N ALA A 141 -16.08 21.75 8.74
CA ALA A 141 -17.02 22.68 8.11
C ALA A 141 -18.36 21.99 7.80
N LEU A 142 -18.31 20.78 7.24
CA LEU A 142 -19.51 19.99 6.92
C LEU A 142 -20.32 19.62 8.17
N ASN A 143 -19.65 19.31 9.27
CA ASN A 143 -20.31 18.93 10.52
C ASN A 143 -20.91 20.12 11.27
N LYS A 144 -20.34 21.32 11.10
CA LYS A 144 -20.86 22.56 11.68
C LYS A 144 -22.06 23.11 10.90
N ASP A 145 -22.16 22.81 9.61
CA ASP A 145 -23.28 23.25 8.79
C ASP A 145 -24.55 22.40 9.01
N LYS A 146 -25.56 23.03 9.63
CA LYS A 146 -26.87 22.42 9.89
C LYS A 146 -27.73 22.30 8.64
N ASN A 147 -27.42 23.05 7.58
CA ASN A 147 -28.16 23.09 6.33
C ASN A 147 -27.42 22.39 5.20
N LYS A 148 -26.38 21.60 5.52
CA LYS A 148 -25.57 20.89 4.53
C LYS A 148 -26.44 20.10 3.56
N THR A 149 -26.07 20.19 2.30
CA THR A 149 -26.71 19.48 1.21
C THR A 149 -25.79 18.37 0.71
N ARG A 150 -26.35 17.46 -0.10
CA ARG A 150 -25.55 16.46 -0.82
C ARG A 150 -24.52 17.12 -1.75
N ARG A 151 -24.79 18.31 -2.26
CA ARG A 151 -23.87 19.06 -3.12
C ARG A 151 -22.63 19.49 -2.35
N ASP A 152 -22.80 19.97 -1.12
CA ASP A 152 -21.66 20.39 -0.28
C ASP A 152 -20.71 19.22 0.00
N GLU A 153 -21.25 18.02 0.24
CA GLU A 153 -20.43 16.82 0.43
C GLU A 153 -19.64 16.46 -0.84
N VAL A 154 -20.26 16.57 -2.02
CA VAL A 154 -19.60 16.33 -3.31
C VAL A 154 -18.49 17.35 -3.54
N ASP A 155 -18.77 18.64 -3.36
CA ASP A 155 -17.80 19.72 -3.55
C ASP A 155 -16.59 19.54 -2.62
N MET A 156 -16.80 19.19 -1.36
CA MET A 156 -15.71 18.91 -0.41
C MET A 156 -14.89 17.68 -0.82
N LYS A 157 -15.55 16.60 -1.27
CA LYS A 157 -14.85 15.43 -1.81
C LYS A 157 -14.02 15.79 -3.03
N MET A 158 -14.51 16.65 -3.91
CA MET A 158 -13.74 17.14 -5.05
C MET A 158 -12.49 17.91 -4.60
N VAL A 159 -12.62 18.81 -3.63
CA VAL A 159 -11.47 19.54 -3.05
C VAL A 159 -10.46 18.58 -2.43
N TYR A 160 -10.92 17.52 -1.76
CA TYR A 160 -10.05 16.51 -1.18
C TYR A 160 -9.33 15.67 -2.25
N ILE A 161 -10.02 15.23 -3.31
CA ILE A 161 -9.43 14.53 -4.46
C ILE A 161 -8.35 15.41 -5.10
N TYR A 162 -8.62 16.71 -5.30
CA TYR A 162 -7.61 17.63 -5.81
C TYR A 162 -6.37 17.66 -4.90
N ALA A 163 -6.54 17.76 -3.58
CA ALA A 163 -5.41 17.77 -2.64
C ALA A 163 -4.60 16.47 -2.64
N LEU A 164 -5.27 15.31 -2.75
CA LEU A 164 -4.61 14.02 -2.93
C LEU A 164 -3.74 14.02 -4.20
N SER A 165 -4.29 14.52 -5.31
CA SER A 165 -3.59 14.55 -6.60
C SER A 165 -2.29 15.36 -6.57
N LEU A 166 -2.17 16.36 -5.69
CA LEU A 166 -0.96 17.18 -5.58
C LEU A 166 0.28 16.39 -5.15
N SER A 167 0.08 15.26 -4.48
CA SER A 167 1.15 14.40 -3.95
C SER A 167 1.37 13.13 -4.79
N ILE A 168 0.59 12.95 -5.86
CA ILE A 168 0.70 11.81 -6.78
C ILE A 168 1.39 12.32 -8.04
N GLU A 169 2.64 11.92 -8.25
CA GLU A 169 3.48 12.49 -9.32
C GLU A 169 2.88 12.29 -10.72
N SER A 170 2.26 11.12 -10.96
CA SER A 170 1.62 10.81 -12.24
C SER A 170 0.43 11.70 -12.57
N LEU A 171 -0.11 12.46 -11.61
CA LEU A 171 -1.27 13.35 -11.79
C LEU A 171 -0.89 14.83 -11.90
N ALA A 172 0.40 15.15 -11.96
CA ALA A 172 0.87 16.53 -11.94
C ALA A 172 0.27 17.40 -13.07
N ASN A 173 0.07 16.80 -14.26
CA ASN A 173 -0.50 17.49 -15.42
C ASN A 173 -2.00 17.72 -15.25
N GLU A 174 -2.72 16.71 -14.78
CA GLU A 174 -4.15 16.71 -14.51
C GLU A 174 -4.48 17.72 -13.40
N SER A 175 -3.72 17.74 -12.31
CA SER A 175 -3.85 18.73 -11.24
C SER A 175 -3.62 20.15 -11.76
N GLU A 176 -2.66 20.34 -12.66
CA GLU A 176 -2.38 21.65 -13.24
C GLU A 176 -3.46 22.10 -14.23
N ALA A 177 -4.01 21.17 -15.03
CA ALA A 177 -5.16 21.43 -15.89
C ALA A 177 -6.38 21.87 -15.07
N TRP A 178 -6.71 21.11 -14.02
CA TRP A 178 -7.80 21.46 -13.12
C TRP A 178 -7.61 22.82 -12.46
N ARG A 179 -6.39 23.11 -11.95
CA ARG A 179 -6.03 24.40 -11.34
C ARG A 179 -6.37 25.58 -12.25
N LYS A 180 -6.01 25.49 -13.54
CA LYS A 180 -6.28 26.54 -14.53
C LYS A 180 -7.78 26.73 -14.76
N VAL A 181 -8.52 25.63 -14.87
CA VAL A 181 -9.97 25.61 -15.10
C VAL A 181 -10.73 26.26 -13.94
N VAL A 182 -10.32 26.00 -12.70
CA VAL A 182 -10.92 26.61 -11.51
C VAL A 182 -10.30 27.95 -11.14
N LYS A 183 -9.38 28.47 -11.95
CA LYS A 183 -8.68 29.75 -11.77
C LYS A 183 -8.00 29.89 -10.40
N MET A 184 -7.48 28.79 -9.87
CA MET A 184 -6.85 28.75 -8.55
C MET A 184 -5.47 29.40 -8.60
N LYS A 185 -5.29 30.45 -7.79
CA LYS A 185 -4.02 31.19 -7.71
C LYS A 185 -2.93 30.40 -6.99
N ASN A 186 -3.28 29.81 -5.84
CA ASN A 186 -2.34 29.03 -5.03
C ASN A 186 -2.67 27.53 -5.11
N LYS A 187 -1.84 26.77 -5.83
CA LYS A 187 -1.98 25.31 -6.01
C LYS A 187 -2.08 24.54 -4.69
N ALA A 188 -1.37 24.98 -3.64
CA ALA A 188 -1.31 24.28 -2.36
C ALA A 188 -2.43 24.70 -1.39
N ASN A 189 -3.26 25.69 -1.76
CA ASN A 189 -4.34 26.18 -0.92
C ASN A 189 -5.64 26.33 -1.74
N PRO A 190 -6.32 25.22 -2.06
CA PRO A 190 -7.49 25.21 -2.94
C PRO A 190 -8.71 25.94 -2.38
N LEU A 191 -8.73 26.23 -1.07
CA LEU A 191 -9.79 26.99 -0.41
C LEU A 191 -9.60 28.51 -0.53
N HIS A 192 -8.39 28.97 -0.84
CA HIS A 192 -8.12 30.39 -1.02
C HIS A 192 -8.70 30.87 -2.35
N ASP A 193 -9.57 31.89 -2.30
CA ASP A 193 -10.36 32.36 -3.45
C ASP A 193 -11.26 31.26 -4.07
N TYR A 194 -11.73 30.30 -3.27
CA TYR A 194 -12.61 29.24 -3.73
C TYR A 194 -13.90 29.79 -4.36
N ASN A 195 -14.23 29.29 -5.55
CA ASN A 195 -15.47 29.62 -6.26
C ASN A 195 -16.21 28.33 -6.62
N ALA A 196 -17.29 28.04 -5.89
CA ALA A 196 -18.10 26.82 -6.04
C ALA A 196 -18.62 26.62 -7.48
N ASP A 197 -18.91 27.69 -8.22
CA ASP A 197 -19.44 27.58 -9.58
C ASP A 197 -18.40 27.06 -10.59
N LEU A 198 -17.11 27.16 -10.25
CA LEU A 198 -16.04 26.63 -11.09
C LEU A 198 -15.73 25.16 -10.81
N TRP A 199 -16.09 24.64 -9.63
CA TRP A 199 -15.84 23.26 -9.22
C TRP A 199 -16.99 22.35 -9.67
N ASP A 200 -17.07 22.11 -10.98
CA ASP A 200 -18.10 21.28 -11.60
C ASP A 200 -17.51 19.94 -12.09
N PRO A 201 -17.97 18.79 -11.57
CA PRO A 201 -17.41 17.48 -11.95
C PRO A 201 -17.73 17.08 -13.39
N ARG A 202 -18.58 17.83 -14.11
CA ARG A 202 -18.90 17.59 -15.52
C ARG A 202 -17.86 18.16 -16.48
N LYS A 203 -16.90 18.95 -15.99
CA LYS A 203 -15.80 19.46 -16.80
C LYS A 203 -14.86 18.34 -17.21
N GLU A 204 -14.38 18.39 -18.45
CA GLU A 204 -13.59 17.30 -19.02
C GLU A 204 -12.28 17.05 -18.27
N GLU A 205 -11.69 18.11 -17.69
CA GLU A 205 -10.46 18.05 -16.92
C GLU A 205 -10.62 17.40 -15.54
N TRP A 206 -11.86 17.28 -15.04
CA TRP A 206 -12.14 16.63 -13.75
C TRP A 206 -11.93 15.12 -13.82
N ARG A 207 -12.44 14.49 -14.89
CA ARG A 207 -12.52 13.03 -14.98
C ARG A 207 -11.16 12.32 -14.90
N PRO A 208 -10.10 12.75 -15.63
CA PRO A 208 -8.78 12.14 -15.51
C PRO A 208 -8.19 12.26 -14.09
N LEU A 209 -8.45 13.39 -13.42
CA LEU A 209 -7.98 13.64 -12.07
C LEU A 209 -8.67 12.73 -11.04
N ASP A 210 -10.00 12.61 -11.13
CA ASP A 210 -10.79 11.71 -10.28
C ASP A 210 -10.38 10.24 -10.45
N LEU A 211 -10.34 9.76 -11.70
CA LEU A 211 -9.91 8.39 -12.01
C LEU A 211 -8.48 8.12 -11.54
N GLY A 212 -7.56 9.05 -11.78
CA GLY A 212 -6.17 8.91 -11.37
C GLY A 212 -5.99 8.78 -9.85
N VAL A 213 -6.80 9.50 -9.06
CA VAL A 213 -6.79 9.36 -7.59
C VAL A 213 -7.39 8.02 -7.17
N GLN A 214 -8.46 7.56 -7.82
CA GLN A 214 -9.03 6.23 -7.55
C GLN A 214 -8.03 5.10 -7.87
N GLU A 215 -7.35 5.18 -9.02
CA GLU A 215 -6.30 4.24 -9.41
C GLU A 215 -5.11 4.25 -8.44
N ALA A 216 -4.70 5.43 -7.94
CA ALA A 216 -3.67 5.53 -6.90
C ALA A 216 -4.12 4.88 -5.58
N ALA A 217 -5.38 5.08 -5.18
CA ALA A 217 -5.94 4.42 -4.02
C ALA A 217 -5.94 2.89 -4.15
N GLU A 218 -6.36 2.38 -5.31
CA GLU A 218 -6.37 0.93 -5.59
C GLU A 218 -4.96 0.34 -5.59
N ARG A 219 -3.98 1.02 -6.23
CA ARG A 219 -2.56 0.63 -6.16
C ARG A 219 -2.03 0.63 -4.73
N GLY A 220 -2.53 1.53 -3.88
CA GLY A 220 -2.22 1.57 -2.45
C GLY A 220 -3.00 0.56 -1.58
N GLY A 221 -3.80 -0.32 -2.18
CA GLY A 221 -4.62 -1.31 -1.48
C GLY A 221 -5.78 -0.70 -0.70
N SER A 222 -6.32 0.43 -1.16
CA SER A 222 -7.34 1.21 -0.47
C SER A 222 -8.42 1.69 -1.45
N SER A 223 -9.29 2.60 -0.99
CA SER A 223 -10.22 3.32 -1.84
C SER A 223 -10.29 4.78 -1.40
N PHE A 224 -10.68 5.66 -2.33
CA PHE A 224 -10.95 7.06 -2.01
C PHE A 224 -11.95 7.18 -0.84
N GLN A 225 -13.03 6.40 -0.88
CA GLN A 225 -14.07 6.44 0.16
C GLN A 225 -13.53 6.01 1.52
N ALA A 226 -12.70 4.96 1.59
CA ALA A 226 -12.05 4.55 2.84
C ALA A 226 -11.14 5.65 3.41
N ALA A 227 -10.37 6.34 2.56
CA ALA A 227 -9.52 7.44 2.99
C ALA A 227 -10.31 8.70 3.38
N TRP A 228 -11.46 8.95 2.74
CA TRP A 228 -12.37 10.00 3.14
C TRP A 228 -13.01 9.68 4.48
N ASP A 229 -13.45 8.45 4.73
CA ASP A 229 -14.19 8.09 5.95
C ASP A 229 -13.30 7.99 7.20
N ALA A 230 -12.04 7.56 7.04
CA ALA A 230 -11.02 7.57 8.09
C ALA A 230 -10.84 8.95 8.74
#